data_AF-X1PUC2-F1
#
_entry.id   AF-X1PUC2-F1
#
_cell.length_a   1.000
_cell.length_b   1.000
_cell.length_c   1.000
_cell.angle_alpha   90.00
_cell.angle_beta   90.00
_cell.angle_gamma   90.00
#
_symmetry.space_group_name_H-M   'P 1'
#
loop_
_entity.id
_entity.type
_entity.pdbx_description
1 polymer ?
#
loop_
_entity_poly.entity_id
_entity_poly.type
_entity_poly.pdbx_seq_one_letter_code
_entity_poly.pdbx_strand_id
1 'polypeptide(L)'
;MSEAVSHPVLATEVSKYPNYNQAEAYLKNFLRHGRRAFLRTRRHAYYQHSLSIQVIVIRLIRHLYEVRAYPVDAFFVATLEEALKVHDFRAWLFALDQRNRRTYYIIGSQKAGIERYSQAKRLIRSNPTLAQASQNY
;
A
#
# COMPACT_ATOMS: atom_id res chain seq x y z
N MET A 1 50.14 -14.78 -9.75
CA MET A 1 49.28 -14.33 -8.64
C MET A 1 48.09 -13.65 -9.27
N SER A 2 46.93 -14.31 -9.26
CA SER A 2 45.70 -13.77 -9.86
C SER A 2 44.91 -13.05 -8.77
N GLU A 3 44.85 -11.73 -8.85
CA GLU A 3 43.98 -10.93 -8.00
C GLU A 3 42.52 -11.24 -8.35
N ALA A 4 41.83 -11.92 -7.43
CA ALA A 4 40.39 -12.10 -7.52
C ALA A 4 39.75 -10.72 -7.30
N VAL A 5 39.14 -10.17 -8.34
CA VAL A 5 38.28 -8.99 -8.24
C VAL A 5 37.11 -9.37 -7.33
N SER A 6 37.20 -8.96 -6.08
CA SER A 6 36.11 -9.04 -5.13
C SER A 6 35.00 -8.11 -5.60
N HIS A 7 34.01 -8.67 -6.29
CA HIS A 7 32.77 -7.97 -6.60
C HIS A 7 32.14 -7.51 -5.29
N PRO A 8 31.88 -6.20 -5.09
CA PRO A 8 31.12 -5.75 -3.94
C PRO A 8 29.74 -6.41 -4.05
N VAL A 9 29.41 -7.23 -3.05
CA VAL A 9 28.04 -7.72 -2.84
C VAL A 9 27.18 -6.47 -2.73
N LEU A 10 26.40 -6.19 -3.79
CA LEU A 10 25.40 -5.14 -3.81
C LEU A 10 24.50 -5.36 -2.59
N ALA A 11 24.77 -4.59 -1.52
CA ALA A 11 23.87 -4.53 -0.39
C ALA A 11 22.51 -4.14 -0.95
N THR A 12 21.54 -5.04 -0.87
CA THR A 12 20.16 -4.77 -1.27
C THR A 12 19.71 -3.54 -0.50
N GLU A 13 19.74 -2.36 -1.14
CA GLU A 13 19.32 -1.12 -0.49
C GLU A 13 17.91 -1.33 0.06
N VAL A 14 17.78 -1.23 1.38
CA VAL A 14 16.49 -1.39 2.04
C VAL A 14 15.64 -0.19 1.64
N SER A 15 14.67 -0.43 0.75
CA SER A 15 13.75 0.61 0.28
C SER A 15 13.14 1.36 1.48
N LYS A 16 13.13 2.69 1.43
CA LYS A 16 12.46 3.55 2.42
C LYS A 16 10.96 3.29 2.55
N TYR A 17 10.36 2.71 1.51
CA TYR A 17 8.93 2.41 1.47
C TYR A 17 8.62 1.04 2.10
N PRO A 18 7.45 0.88 2.72
CA PRO A 18 7.05 -0.40 3.26
C PRO A 18 7.05 -1.49 2.18
N ASN A 19 7.36 -2.72 2.57
CA ASN A 19 7.16 -3.88 1.73
C ASN A 19 5.71 -4.41 1.82
N TYR A 20 5.42 -5.45 1.04
CA TYR A 20 4.09 -6.08 1.02
C TYR A 20 3.60 -6.52 2.42
N ASN A 21 4.45 -7.20 3.20
CA ASN A 21 4.08 -7.71 4.52
C ASN A 21 3.74 -6.57 5.48
N GLN A 22 4.51 -5.47 5.42
CA GLN A 22 4.23 -4.27 6.21
C GLN A 22 2.93 -3.59 5.78
N ALA A 23 2.67 -3.48 4.47
CA ALA A 23 1.42 -2.95 3.93
C ALA A 23 0.21 -3.76 4.42
N GLU A 24 0.29 -5.09 4.36
CA GLU A 24 -0.76 -5.98 4.87
C GLU A 24 -0.96 -5.82 6.39
N ALA A 25 0.11 -5.61 7.15
CA ALA A 25 0.03 -5.37 8.59
C ALA A 25 -0.71 -4.06 8.91
N TYR A 26 -0.51 -2.99 8.14
CA TYR A 26 -1.28 -1.75 8.28
C TYR A 26 -2.77 -1.98 8.00
N LEU A 27 -3.10 -2.73 6.95
CA LEU A 27 -4.49 -3.10 6.66
C LEU A 27 -5.10 -3.92 7.79
N LYS A 28 -4.42 -4.95 8.29
CA LYS A 28 -4.89 -5.77 9.42
C LYS A 28 -5.11 -4.92 10.67
N ASN A 29 -4.22 -3.98 10.95
CA ASN A 29 -4.38 -3.03 12.05
C ASN A 29 -5.63 -2.16 11.85
N PHE A 30 -5.85 -1.66 10.63
CA PHE A 30 -7.05 -0.92 10.29
C PHE A 30 -8.30 -1.77 10.52
N LEU A 31 -8.36 -2.99 10.00
CA LEU A 31 -9.54 -3.87 10.15
C LEU A 31 -9.83 -4.27 11.60
N ARG A 32 -8.80 -4.43 12.43
CA ARG A 32 -8.92 -4.83 13.85
C ARG A 32 -9.11 -3.67 14.82
N HIS A 33 -9.33 -2.45 14.33
CA HIS A 33 -9.45 -1.26 15.19
C HIS A 33 -8.23 -1.03 16.10
N GLY A 34 -7.03 -1.33 15.60
CA GLY A 34 -5.79 -1.17 16.35
C GLY A 34 -5.43 0.30 16.62
N ARG A 35 -4.63 0.53 17.67
CA ARG A 35 -4.22 1.86 18.17
C ARG A 35 -2.97 2.46 17.50
N ARG A 36 -2.46 1.85 16.42
CA ARG A 36 -1.22 2.32 15.76
C ARG A 36 -1.44 3.52 14.83
N ALA A 37 -2.69 3.79 14.46
CA ALA A 37 -3.02 4.92 13.62
C ALA A 37 -3.05 6.20 14.47
N PHE A 38 -2.41 7.27 14.00
CA PHE A 38 -2.48 8.58 14.66
C PHE A 38 -3.76 9.34 14.28
N LEU A 39 -4.32 9.05 13.11
CA LEU A 39 -5.63 9.54 12.68
C LEU A 39 -6.42 8.38 12.07
N ARG A 40 -7.66 8.21 12.49
CA ARG A 40 -8.51 7.12 12.03
C ARG A 40 -9.96 7.54 11.90
N THR A 41 -10.57 7.16 10.78
CA THR A 41 -12.00 7.27 10.52
C THR A 41 -12.57 5.91 10.12
N ARG A 42 -13.86 5.84 9.81
CA ARG A 42 -14.48 4.64 9.21
C ARG A 42 -14.00 4.36 7.78
N ARG A 43 -13.50 5.38 7.07
CA ARG A 43 -13.12 5.29 5.66
C ARG A 43 -11.62 5.21 5.43
N HIS A 44 -10.80 5.75 6.34
CA HIS A 44 -9.35 5.72 6.19
C HIS A 44 -8.63 5.80 7.53
N ALA A 45 -7.34 5.45 7.55
CA ALA A 45 -6.46 5.64 8.68
C ALA A 45 -5.04 5.97 8.23
N TYR A 46 -4.37 6.83 9.00
CA TYR A 46 -2.99 7.23 8.77
C TYR A 46 -2.05 6.61 9.79
N TYR A 47 -0.87 6.23 9.31
CA TYR A 47 0.19 5.59 10.07
C TYR A 47 1.51 6.25 9.73
N GLN A 48 2.36 6.43 10.74
CA GLN A 48 3.76 6.78 10.51
C GLN A 48 4.53 5.49 10.21
N HIS A 49 5.29 5.47 9.10
CA HIS A 49 6.18 4.36 8.78
C HIS A 49 7.62 4.66 9.17
N SER A 50 8.10 5.83 8.79
CA SER A 50 9.41 6.40 9.14
C SER A 50 9.28 7.92 9.21
N LEU A 51 10.32 8.67 9.60
CA LEU A 51 10.24 10.13 9.69
C LEU A 51 9.81 10.80 8.38
N SER A 52 10.14 10.22 7.23
CA SER A 52 9.87 10.76 5.89
C SER A 52 8.78 10.01 5.12
N ILE A 53 8.18 8.96 5.67
CA ILE A 53 7.17 8.14 4.98
C ILE A 53 5.94 7.96 5.87
N GLN A 54 4.78 8.31 5.32
CA GLN A 54 3.48 7.98 5.88
C GLN A 54 2.78 6.92 5.06
N VAL A 55 1.87 6.21 5.73
CA VAL A 55 0.99 5.21 5.11
C VAL A 55 -0.44 5.59 5.40
N ILE A 56 -1.25 5.63 4.35
CA ILE A 56 -2.69 5.74 4.44
C ILE A 56 -3.34 4.43 4.01
N VAL A 57 -4.24 3.92 4.85
CA VAL A 57 -5.16 2.83 4.50
C VAL A 57 -6.50 3.46 4.16
N ILE A 58 -7.05 3.17 3.00
CA ILE A 58 -8.30 3.73 2.49
C ILE A 58 -9.25 2.60 2.14
N ARG A 59 -10.49 2.67 2.64
CA ARG A 59 -11.61 1.85 2.18
C ARG A 59 -12.18 2.47 0.92
N LEU A 60 -11.93 1.84 -0.23
CA LEU A 60 -12.40 2.33 -1.53
C LEU A 60 -13.90 2.07 -1.69
N ILE A 61 -14.30 0.82 -1.46
CA ILE A 61 -15.69 0.34 -1.43
C ILE A 61 -15.81 -0.76 -0.38
N ARG A 62 -17.00 -1.36 -0.23
CA ARG A 62 -17.20 -2.48 0.69
C ARG A 62 -16.22 -3.61 0.33
N HIS A 63 -15.38 -4.00 1.29
CA HIS A 63 -14.39 -5.08 1.17
C HIS A 63 -13.18 -4.83 0.25
N LEU A 64 -13.03 -3.63 -0.32
CA LEU A 64 -11.85 -3.26 -1.11
C LEU A 64 -11.08 -2.14 -0.43
N TYR A 65 -9.78 -2.33 -0.28
CA TYR A 65 -8.91 -1.43 0.44
C TYR A 65 -7.66 -1.10 -0.38
N GLU A 66 -7.20 0.14 -0.24
CA GLU A 66 -5.90 0.58 -0.70
C GLU A 66 -5.02 0.84 0.51
N VAL A 67 -3.78 0.36 0.46
CA VAL A 67 -2.71 0.80 1.34
C VAL A 67 -1.74 1.58 0.47
N ARG A 68 -1.49 2.85 0.80
CA ARG A 68 -0.61 3.73 0.03
C ARG A 68 0.41 4.36 0.96
N ALA A 69 1.67 4.25 0.59
CA ALA A 69 2.80 4.89 1.23
C ALA A 69 3.32 6.02 0.33
N TYR A 70 3.61 7.16 0.92
CA TYR A 70 4.05 8.36 0.21
C TYR A 70 5.06 9.15 1.06
N PRO A 71 5.96 9.92 0.44
CA PRO A 71 6.89 10.78 1.13
C PRO A 71 6.13 11.95 1.75
N VAL A 72 6.55 12.29 2.96
CA VAL A 72 6.18 13.53 3.63
C VAL A 72 7.44 14.38 3.61
N ASP A 73 7.67 15.04 2.49
CA ASP A 73 8.58 16.19 2.49
C ASP A 73 7.92 17.30 3.31
N ALA A 74 8.64 18.38 3.65
CA ALA A 74 8.26 19.42 4.63
C ALA A 74 6.84 20.04 4.49
N PHE A 75 6.10 19.70 3.43
CA PHE A 75 4.66 19.86 3.29
C PHE A 75 3.92 18.75 4.06
N PHE A 76 3.49 19.07 5.28
CA PHE A 76 2.44 18.32 5.95
C PHE A 76 1.27 18.10 4.98
N VAL A 77 1.02 16.84 4.62
CA VAL A 77 -0.22 16.48 3.93
C VAL A 77 -1.36 16.65 4.94
N ALA A 78 -2.12 17.73 4.82
CA ALA A 78 -3.18 18.06 5.77
C ALA A 78 -4.46 17.24 5.51
N THR A 79 -4.65 16.74 4.28
CA THR A 79 -5.89 16.10 3.85
C THR A 79 -5.69 14.81 3.06
N LEU A 80 -6.76 13.98 3.03
CA LEU A 80 -6.82 12.76 2.22
C LEU A 80 -6.63 13.05 0.72
N GLU A 81 -7.12 14.20 0.25
CA GLU A 81 -7.03 14.56 -1.15
C GLU A 81 -5.58 14.84 -1.56
N GLU A 82 -4.84 15.59 -0.74
CA GLU A 82 -3.42 15.85 -0.95
C GLU A 82 -2.60 14.56 -0.93
N ALA A 83 -2.87 13.64 0.01
CA ALA A 83 -2.20 12.33 0.09
C ALA A 83 -2.34 11.54 -1.22
N LEU A 84 -3.48 11.68 -1.89
CA LEU A 84 -3.79 10.98 -3.13
C LEU A 84 -3.19 11.63 -4.38
N LYS A 85 -2.83 12.92 -4.33
CA LYS A 85 -2.18 13.67 -5.42
C LYS A 85 -0.67 13.40 -5.52
N VAL A 86 -0.03 12.94 -4.44
CA VAL A 86 1.42 12.67 -4.44
C VAL A 86 1.80 11.61 -5.48
N HIS A 87 2.61 11.96 -6.47
CA HIS A 87 2.97 11.07 -7.57
C HIS A 87 4.05 10.04 -7.21
N ASP A 88 4.94 10.35 -6.28
CA ASP A 88 5.89 9.38 -5.73
C ASP A 88 5.19 8.56 -4.64
N PHE A 89 4.74 7.35 -4.96
CA PHE A 89 4.07 6.47 -4.00
C PHE A 89 4.30 4.99 -4.26
N ARG A 90 4.20 4.21 -3.18
CA ARG A 90 4.07 2.76 -3.22
C ARG A 90 2.71 2.35 -2.68
N ALA A 91 1.93 1.60 -3.46
CA ALA A 91 0.58 1.23 -3.05
C ALA A 91 0.24 -0.22 -3.38
N TRP A 92 -0.77 -0.74 -2.67
CA TRP A 92 -1.31 -2.08 -2.80
C TRP A 92 -2.82 -2.03 -2.70
N LEU A 93 -3.50 -2.77 -3.59
CA LEU A 93 -4.92 -3.05 -3.49
C LEU A 93 -5.13 -4.42 -2.86
N PHE A 94 -6.07 -4.45 -1.92
CA PHE A 94 -6.47 -5.64 -1.21
C PHE A 94 -7.98 -5.83 -1.26
N ALA A 95 -8.41 -7.07 -1.46
CA ALA A 95 -9.77 -7.49 -1.16
C ALA A 95 -9.83 -8.18 0.21
N LEU A 96 -10.93 -8.00 0.93
CA LEU A 96 -11.20 -8.67 2.19
C LEU A 96 -12.33 -9.67 2.01
N ASP A 97 -12.02 -10.96 2.11
CA ASP A 97 -13.04 -11.98 2.27
C ASP A 97 -13.56 -11.96 3.71
N GLN A 98 -14.84 -11.61 3.84
CA GLN A 98 -15.51 -11.57 5.14
C GLN A 98 -15.70 -12.95 5.76
N ARG A 99 -15.91 -13.98 4.95
CA ARG A 99 -16.24 -15.33 5.44
C ARG A 99 -15.03 -15.90 6.19
N ASN A 100 -13.86 -15.79 5.58
CA ASN A 100 -12.62 -16.33 6.16
C ASN A 100 -11.79 -15.28 6.91
N ARG A 101 -12.21 -14.01 6.93
CA ARG A 101 -11.45 -12.86 7.45
C ARG A 101 -10.02 -12.76 6.88
N ARG A 102 -9.87 -13.13 5.61
CA ARG A 102 -8.59 -13.13 4.88
C ARG A 102 -8.47 -11.94 3.95
N THR A 103 -7.28 -11.37 3.88
CA THR A 103 -6.91 -10.31 2.94
C THR A 103 -6.21 -10.93 1.73
N TYR A 104 -6.71 -10.62 0.53
CA TYR A 104 -6.13 -11.06 -0.74
C TYR A 104 -5.48 -9.88 -1.44
N TYR A 105 -4.24 -10.09 -1.90
CA TYR A 105 -3.52 -9.14 -2.72
C TYR A 105 -4.09 -9.14 -4.14
N ILE A 106 -4.38 -7.96 -4.68
CA ILE A 106 -4.82 -7.81 -6.07
C ILE A 106 -3.67 -7.34 -6.94
N ILE A 107 -3.10 -6.17 -6.61
CA ILE A 107 -2.05 -5.52 -7.38
C ILE A 107 -1.31 -4.50 -6.53
N GLY A 108 -0.05 -4.24 -6.87
CA GLY A 108 0.82 -3.29 -6.19
C GLY A 108 1.62 -2.48 -7.19
N SER A 109 1.78 -1.18 -6.92
CA SER A 109 2.38 -0.22 -7.85
C SER A 109 3.84 -0.53 -8.15
N GLN A 110 4.59 -1.14 -7.23
CA GLN A 110 5.98 -1.51 -7.46
C GLN A 110 6.12 -2.58 -8.56
N LYS A 111 5.27 -3.61 -8.55
CA LYS A 111 5.35 -4.70 -9.54
C LYS A 111 4.70 -4.30 -10.87
N ALA A 112 3.61 -3.54 -10.81
CA ALA A 112 2.82 -3.21 -12.01
C ALA A 112 3.23 -1.90 -12.68
N GLY A 113 3.93 -1.01 -11.99
CA GLY A 113 4.06 0.39 -12.36
C GLY A 113 2.83 1.22 -11.93
N ILE A 114 3.04 2.52 -11.73
CA ILE A 114 2.02 3.45 -11.22
C ILE A 114 0.82 3.59 -12.16
N GLU A 115 1.05 3.63 -13.47
CA GLU A 115 -0.02 3.79 -14.47
C GLU A 115 -0.96 2.58 -14.48
N ARG A 116 -0.41 1.36 -14.63
CA ARG A 116 -1.21 0.13 -14.63
C ARG A 116 -1.93 -0.07 -13.31
N TYR A 117 -1.28 0.23 -12.18
CA TYR A 117 -1.94 0.24 -10.87
C TYR A 117 -3.14 1.19 -10.85
N SER A 118 -2.98 2.42 -11.35
CA SER A 118 -4.03 3.43 -11.37
C SER A 118 -5.19 3.05 -12.28
N GLN A 119 -4.91 2.44 -13.43
CA GLN A 119 -5.93 1.89 -14.33
C GLN A 119 -6.69 0.73 -13.68
N ALA A 120 -5.99 -0.24 -13.10
CA ALA A 120 -6.60 -1.37 -12.40
C ALA A 120 -7.50 -0.89 -11.25
N LYS A 121 -7.03 0.08 -10.45
CA LYS A 121 -7.83 0.71 -9.40
C LYS A 121 -9.12 1.33 -9.95
N ARG A 122 -9.06 2.06 -11.07
CA ARG A 122 -10.25 2.66 -11.70
C ARG A 122 -11.24 1.59 -12.15
N LEU A 123 -10.75 0.56 -12.85
CA LEU A 123 -11.58 -0.54 -13.36
C LEU A 123 -12.26 -1.34 -12.25
N ILE A 124 -11.53 -1.66 -11.17
CA ILE A 124 -12.09 -2.41 -10.05
C ILE A 124 -13.13 -1.56 -9.30
N ARG A 125 -12.92 -0.24 -9.21
CA ARG A 125 -13.91 0.66 -8.60
C ARG A 125 -15.19 0.76 -9.43
N SER A 126 -15.11 0.74 -10.76
CA SER A 126 -16.28 0.76 -11.63
C SER A 126 -16.95 -0.61 -11.77
N ASN A 127 -16.19 -1.70 -11.63
CA ASN A 127 -16.71 -3.07 -11.66
C ASN A 127 -16.13 -3.93 -10.52
N PRO A 128 -16.77 -3.94 -9.33
CA PRO A 128 -16.27 -4.66 -8.15
C PRO A 128 -16.13 -6.17 -8.32
N THR A 129 -16.81 -6.78 -9.30
CA THR A 129 -16.68 -8.22 -9.58
C THR A 129 -15.27 -8.61 -10.04
N LEU A 130 -14.52 -7.68 -10.64
CA LEU A 130 -13.13 -7.90 -11.03
C LEU A 130 -12.21 -8.19 -9.83
N ALA A 131 -12.50 -7.61 -8.66
CA ALA A 131 -11.77 -7.93 -7.43
C ALA A 131 -12.05 -9.35 -6.94
N GLN A 132 -13.22 -9.91 -7.22
CA GLN A 132 -13.57 -11.29 -6.87
C GLN A 132 -12.85 -12.28 -7.80
N ALA A 133 -12.75 -11.97 -9.09
CA ALA A 133 -12.02 -12.80 -10.04
C ALA A 133 -10.53 -12.95 -9.67
N SER A 134 -9.90 -11.90 -9.12
CA SER A 134 -8.52 -11.98 -8.62
C SER A 134 -8.33 -12.81 -7.35
N GLN A 135 -9.40 -13.22 -6.66
CA GLN A 135 -9.32 -14.14 -5.50
C GLN A 135 -9.17 -15.61 -5.92
N ASN A 136 -9.46 -15.93 -7.19
CA ASN A 136 -9.50 -17.30 -7.70
C ASN A 136 -8.21 -17.74 -8.43
N TYR A 137 -7.15 -16.92 -8.38
CA TYR A 137 -5.83 -17.20 -8.98
C TYR A 137 -4.76 -17.37 -7.91
#